data_AF-A0A1G7SEV3-F1
#
_entry.id   AF-A0A1G7SEV3-F1
#
_cell.length_a   1.000
_cell.length_b   1.000
_cell.length_c   1.000
_cell.angle_alpha   90.00
_cell.angle_beta   90.00
_cell.angle_gamma   90.00
#
_symmetry.space_group_name_H-M   'P 1'
#
loop_
_entity.id
_entity.type
_entity.pdbx_description
1 polymer ?
#
loop_
_entity_poly.entity_id
_entity_poly.type
_entity_poly.pdbx_seq_one_letter_code
_entity_poly.pdbx_strand_id
1 'polypeptide(L)' 'MQQRADASGGRMLARTWTIAAQFYDPADYGIPDLPEWVEGRDAEGRLVLADSETGEAFMRAENPTKVRR' A
#
# COMPACT_ATOMS: atom_id res chain seq x y z
N MET A 1 27.94 -4.97 10.62
CA MET A 1 27.22 -5.31 11.87
C MET A 1 25.76 -5.55 11.49
N GLN A 2 25.31 -6.80 11.63
CA GLN A 2 23.96 -7.24 11.25
C GLN A 2 22.96 -6.74 12.31
N GLN A 3 22.03 -5.86 11.95
CA GLN A 3 20.96 -5.47 12.87
C GLN A 3 19.93 -6.60 12.94
N ARG A 4 19.77 -7.17 14.14
CA ARG A 4 18.64 -8.05 14.46
C ARG A 4 17.39 -7.19 14.55
N ALA A 5 16.45 -7.41 13.63
CA ALA A 5 15.14 -6.79 13.67
C ALA A 5 14.39 -7.28 14.93
N ASP A 6 14.21 -6.35 15.87
CA ASP A 6 13.37 -6.53 17.04
C ASP A 6 11.91 -6.66 16.59
N ALA A 7 11.28 -7.80 16.89
CA ALA A 7 9.90 -8.12 16.50
C ALA A 7 8.84 -7.22 17.17
N SER A 8 9.24 -6.29 18.05
CA SER A 8 8.37 -5.25 18.61
C SER A 8 8.21 -3.99 17.70
N GLY A 9 9.02 -3.86 16.64
CA GLY A 9 9.05 -2.66 15.78
C GLY A 9 7.84 -2.46 14.86
N GLY A 10 7.08 -3.51 14.53
CA GLY A 10 6.02 -3.44 13.50
C GLY A 10 4.82 -2.54 13.86
N ARG A 11 4.41 -2.51 15.13
CA ARG A 11 3.28 -1.64 15.58
C ARG A 11 3.68 -0.18 15.71
N MET A 12 4.91 0.08 16.13
CA MET A 12 5.42 1.43 16.33
C MET A 12 5.64 2.12 14.98
N LEU A 13 6.12 1.39 13.97
CA LEU A 13 6.26 1.91 12.61
C LEU A 13 4.90 2.30 12.00
N ALA A 14 3.88 1.46 12.10
CA ALA A 14 2.54 1.81 11.58
C ALA A 14 2.01 3.11 12.19
N ARG A 15 2.12 3.27 13.53
CA ARG A 15 1.72 4.50 14.22
C ARG A 15 2.56 5.71 13.82
N THR A 16 3.88 5.55 13.68
CA THR A 16 4.78 6.61 13.24
C THR A 16 4.43 7.08 11.83
N TRP A 17 4.18 6.15 10.91
CA TRP A 17 3.74 6.48 9.54
C TRP A 17 2.38 7.19 9.53
N THR A 18 1.42 6.77 10.36
CA THR A 18 0.14 7.47 10.49
C THR A 18 0.31 8.90 11.00
N ILE A 19 1.16 9.13 12.02
CA ILE A 19 1.44 10.47 12.53
C ILE A 19 2.16 11.30 11.47
N ALA A 20 3.19 10.75 10.82
CA ALA A 20 3.92 11.45 9.76
C ALA A 20 2.97 11.88 8.63
N ALA A 21 2.09 10.99 8.17
CA ALA A 21 1.09 11.29 7.14
C ALA A 21 -0.01 12.27 7.58
N GLN A 22 -0.26 12.43 8.89
CA GLN A 22 -1.26 13.36 9.40
C GLN A 22 -0.72 14.78 9.57
N PHE A 23 0.56 14.92 9.86
CA PHE A 23 1.18 16.21 10.21
C PHE A 23 2.12 16.78 9.16
N TYR A 24 2.52 15.97 8.18
CA TYR A 24 3.42 16.40 7.12
C TYR A 24 2.94 15.91 5.76
N ASP A 25 3.19 16.74 4.75
CA ASP A 25 2.96 16.37 3.37
C ASP A 25 4.14 15.51 2.87
N PRO A 26 3.91 14.36 2.23
CA PRO A 26 4.98 13.60 1.55
C PRO A 26 5.86 14.46 0.64
N ALA A 27 5.28 15.46 -0.03
CA ALA A 27 6.00 16.39 -0.90
C ALA A 27 7.09 17.19 -0.17
N ASP A 28 6.90 17.48 1.13
CA ASP A 28 7.91 18.17 1.96
C ASP A 28 9.20 17.36 2.12
N TYR A 29 9.14 16.05 1.87
CA TYR A 29 10.28 15.14 1.92
C TYR A 29 10.75 14.69 0.52
N GLY A 30 10.25 15.32 -0.54
CA GLY A 30 10.55 14.93 -1.92
C GLY A 30 9.96 13.57 -2.32
N ILE A 31 8.95 13.10 -1.58
CA ILE A 31 8.19 11.89 -1.94
C ILE A 31 7.10 12.33 -2.92
N PRO A 32 7.03 11.75 -4.12
CA PRO A 32 6.00 12.12 -5.08
C PRO A 32 4.61 11.69 -4.60
N ASP A 33 3.59 12.40 -5.07
CA ASP A 33 2.21 11.98 -4.90
C ASP A 33 1.99 10.58 -5.45
N LEU A 34 1.15 9.82 -4.76
CA LEU A 34 0.76 8.51 -5.24
C LEU A 34 -0.15 8.66 -6.46
N PRO A 35 0.09 7.93 -7.55
CA PRO A 35 -0.83 7.89 -8.67
C PRO A 35 -2.20 7.34 -8.23
N GLU A 36 -3.27 7.87 -8.84
CA GLU A 36 -4.62 7.35 -8.62
C GLU A 36 -4.79 6.00 -9.32
N TRP A 37 -5.10 4.96 -8.54
CA TRP A 37 -5.40 3.62 -9.04
C TRP A 37 -6.82 3.25 -8.68
N VAL A 38 -7.45 2.45 -9.54
CA VAL A 38 -8.77 1.89 -9.26
C VAL A 38 -8.64 0.42 -8.88
N GLU A 39 -9.36 0.03 -7.83
CA GLU A 39 -9.48 -1.37 -7.43
C GLU A 39 -10.61 -2.07 -8.18
N GLY A 40 -10.41 -3.34 -8.52
CA GLY A 40 -11.39 -4.13 -9.25
C GLY A 40 -11.29 -5.62 -9.01
N ARG A 41 -12.04 -6.36 -9.82
CA ARG A 41 -12.03 -7.82 -9.88
C ARG A 41 -11.82 -8.27 -11.33
N ASP A 42 -10.95 -9.24 -11.55
CA ASP A 42 -10.84 -9.89 -12.86
C ASP A 42 -11.95 -10.93 -13.08
N ALA A 43 -11.93 -11.59 -14.24
CA ALA A 43 -12.90 -12.63 -14.59
C ALA A 43 -12.89 -13.82 -13.60
N GLU A 44 -11.75 -14.08 -12.95
CA GLU A 44 -11.59 -15.12 -11.92
C GLU A 44 -11.92 -14.62 -10.51
N GLY A 45 -12.36 -13.36 -10.35
CA GLY A 45 -12.72 -12.76 -9.08
C GLY A 45 -11.54 -12.38 -8.18
N ARG A 46 -10.32 -12.34 -8.72
CA ARG A 46 -9.11 -11.91 -8.01
C ARG A 46 -9.09 -10.40 -7.88
N LEU A 47 -8.47 -9.90 -6.80
CA LEU A 47 -8.29 -8.46 -6.63
C LEU A 47 -7.28 -7.97 -7.66
N VAL A 48 -7.61 -6.89 -8.37
CA VAL A 48 -6.71 -6.23 -9.31
C VAL A 48 -6.61 -4.75 -9.00
N LEU A 49 -5.44 -4.18 -9.27
CA LEU A 49 -5.26 -2.75 -9.40
C LEU A 49 -5.16 -2.44 -10.88
N ALA A 50 -5.93 -1.44 -11.30
CA ALA A 50 -5.95 -0.97 -12.66
C ALA A 50 -5.64 0.52 -12.71
N ASP A 51 -5.10 0.91 -13.86
CA ASP A 51 -4.86 2.31 -14.18
C ASP A 51 -6.21 3.04 -14.24
N SER A 52 -6.29 4.20 -13.59
CA SER A 52 -7.55 4.94 -13.46
C SER A 52 -8.02 5.54 -14.78
N GLU A 53 -7.11 5.87 -15.69
CA GLU A 53 -7.43 6.50 -16.98
C GLU A 53 -7.85 5.47 -18.03
N THR A 54 -7.13 4.36 -18.09
CA THR A 54 -7.29 3.32 -19.12
C THR A 54 -8.13 2.13 -18.66
N GLY A 55 -8.26 1.93 -17.35
CA GLY A 55 -8.89 0.74 -16.78
C GLY A 55 -8.06 -0.54 -16.95
N GLU A 56 -6.82 -0.45 -17.45
CA GLU A 56 -5.98 -1.61 -17.68
C GLU A 56 -5.41 -2.15 -16.36
N ALA A 57 -5.67 -3.43 -16.10
CA ALA A 57 -5.16 -4.11 -14.91
C ALA A 57 -3.67 -4.42 -15.04
N PHE A 58 -2.83 -3.69 -14.28
CA PHE A 58 -1.37 -3.86 -14.28
C PHE A 58 -0.85 -4.69 -13.09
N MET A 59 -1.64 -4.83 -12.02
CA MET A 59 -1.29 -5.67 -10.87
C MET A 59 -2.45 -6.58 -10.49
N ARG A 60 -2.19 -7.88 -10.32
CA ARG A 60 -3.18 -8.88 -9.90
C ARG A 60 -2.71 -9.60 -8.65
N ALA A 61 -3.60 -9.73 -7.66
CA ALA A 61 -3.34 -10.55 -6.49
C ALA A 61 -3.56 -12.03 -6.85
N GLU A 62 -2.46 -12.78 -6.99
CA GLU A 62 -2.54 -14.20 -7.37
C GLU A 62 -3.12 -15.07 -6.25
N ASN A 63 -2.65 -14.90 -5.01
CA ASN A 63 -3.13 -15.65 -3.84
C ASN A 63 -3.51 -14.73 -2.67
N PRO A 64 -4.64 -13.99 -2.77
CA PRO A 64 -5.05 -13.04 -1.75
C PRO A 64 -5.55 -13.75 -0.48
N THR A 65 -4.99 -13.39 0.67
CA THR A 65 -5.50 -13.86 1.98
C THR A 65 -6.69 -13.01 2.40
N LYS A 66 -7.83 -13.64 2.69
CA LYS A 66 -9.01 -12.96 3.23
C LYS A 66 -8.76 -12.58 4.69
N VAL A 67 -8.74 -11.29 4.98
CA VAL A 67 -8.69 -10.77 6.34
C VAL A 67 -10.13 -10.44 6.78
N ARG A 68 -10.54 -10.92 7.96
CA ARG A 68 -11.78 -10.46 8.61
C ARG A 68 -11.47 -9.19 9.39
N ARG A 69 -12.25 -8.13 9.15
CA ARG A 69 -12.22 -6.89 9.91
C ARG A 69 -12.99 -7.03 11.22
#